data_AF-A0AAU8PIC1-F1
#
_entry.id   AF-A0AAU8PIC1-F1
#
_cell.length_a   1.000
_cell.length_b   1.000
_cell.length_c   1.000
_cell.angle_alpha   90.00
_cell.angle_beta   90.00
_cell.angle_gamma   90.00
#
_symmetry.space_group_name_H-M   'P 1'
#
loop_
_entity.id
_entity.type
_entity.pdbx_description
1 polymer ?
#
loop_
_entity_poly.entity_id
_entity_poly.type
_entity_poly.pdbx_seq_one_letter_code
_entity_poly.pdbx_strand_id
1 'polypeptide(L)'
;MIRTSTRFLGASAIALLSATTLAACGGSDNDGAGLLSHIESGQVTLGTKFDQPGLGMKEASGGMSGLDVDIAQYVVNHIADTKGWKHPDVEWRETPSAQRESLIQNGEVDLIAATYSINKSRAESVNFGGPYLLTHQALLTRKDDAGIKEVKDLEHGKILCSVSGSTPAQKVKESLPGVQLQEYDTYSSCVEALRQGNVDALTTDATILNGYAQQNEGSFKVVEMFKEDQTPYTDEYYGIGLKKDDAEATKAVNEALNQLNSSGEFEKLVKKNLGDAAAGVATAKPGDLTFIK
;
A
#
# COMPACT_ATOMS: atom_id res chain seq x y z
N MET A 1 62.56 -33.76 -25.66
CA MET A 1 63.72 -33.31 -26.46
C MET A 1 63.33 -32.00 -27.15
N ILE A 2 63.90 -30.86 -26.73
CA ILE A 2 64.96 -30.11 -27.47
C ILE A 2 64.38 -29.52 -28.77
N ARG A 3 63.91 -28.27 -28.74
CA ARG A 3 64.60 -27.01 -29.14
C ARG A 3 64.82 -26.86 -30.65
N THR A 4 64.25 -25.78 -31.22
CA THR A 4 64.85 -24.85 -32.23
C THR A 4 63.75 -23.84 -32.66
N SER A 5 63.73 -22.55 -32.32
CA SER A 5 64.52 -21.40 -32.85
C SER A 5 64.86 -21.55 -34.35
N THR A 6 64.49 -20.63 -35.28
CA THR A 6 64.99 -19.25 -35.41
C THR A 6 64.23 -18.43 -36.48
N ARG A 7 63.98 -17.15 -36.16
CA ARG A 7 64.13 -15.89 -36.95
C ARG A 7 63.95 -15.84 -38.49
N PHE A 8 63.22 -14.84 -39.01
CA PHE A 8 63.70 -13.51 -39.49
C PHE A 8 62.74 -12.82 -40.52
N LEU A 9 62.67 -11.47 -40.46
CA LEU A 9 62.36 -10.47 -41.52
C LEU A 9 60.95 -10.53 -42.19
N GLY A 10 60.17 -9.47 -42.40
CA GLY A 10 60.33 -8.03 -42.27
C GLY A 10 59.17 -7.33 -43.03
N ALA A 11 58.79 -6.13 -42.58
CA ALA A 11 58.04 -5.07 -43.27
C ALA A 11 56.64 -5.35 -43.87
N SER A 12 55.61 -4.70 -43.30
CA SER A 12 55.00 -3.51 -43.90
C SER A 12 53.83 -3.00 -43.06
N ALA A 13 53.87 -1.73 -42.73
CA ALA A 13 52.80 -1.00 -42.08
C ALA A 13 51.64 -0.78 -43.06
N ILE A 14 50.42 -1.14 -42.66
CA ILE A 14 49.20 -0.45 -43.08
C ILE A 14 48.41 -0.17 -41.80
N ALA A 15 48.46 1.09 -41.39
CA ALA A 15 47.57 1.65 -40.38
C ALA A 15 46.17 1.72 -40.99
N LEU A 16 45.25 0.88 -40.47
CA LEU A 16 43.82 1.11 -40.58
C LEU A 16 43.32 1.37 -39.17
N LEU A 17 43.25 2.66 -38.81
CA LEU A 17 42.42 3.14 -37.72
C LEU A 17 40.96 2.84 -38.10
N SER A 18 40.49 1.65 -37.77
CA SER A 18 39.06 1.41 -37.63
C SER A 18 38.64 2.01 -36.30
N ALA A 19 38.35 3.32 -36.32
CA ALA A 19 37.58 3.97 -35.29
C ALA A 19 36.21 3.28 -35.23
N THR A 20 36.10 2.26 -34.39
CA THR A 20 34.81 1.76 -33.93
C THR A 20 34.19 2.88 -33.11
N THR A 21 33.45 3.76 -33.80
CA THR A 21 32.44 4.58 -33.17
C THR A 21 31.56 3.63 -32.37
N LEU A 22 31.67 3.66 -31.05
CA LEU A 22 30.59 3.22 -30.19
C LEU A 22 29.38 4.06 -30.59
N ALA A 23 28.53 3.51 -31.46
CA ALA A 23 27.15 3.89 -31.49
C ALA A 23 26.54 3.36 -30.19
N ALA A 24 26.85 4.04 -29.09
CA ALA A 24 25.96 4.14 -27.96
C ALA A 24 24.74 4.90 -28.49
N CYS A 25 23.83 4.18 -29.14
CA CYS A 25 22.47 4.63 -29.30
C CYS A 25 21.91 4.75 -27.89
N GLY A 26 22.09 5.93 -27.32
CA GLY A 26 21.31 6.40 -26.19
C GLY A 26 19.85 6.34 -26.58
N GLY A 27 19.17 5.36 -26.02
CA GLY A 27 17.80 5.48 -25.56
C GLY A 27 17.85 5.45 -24.03
N SER A 28 18.53 6.44 -23.45
CA SER A 28 18.49 6.72 -22.02
C SER A 28 17.52 7.87 -21.78
N ASP A 29 16.28 7.69 -22.23
CA ASP A 29 15.13 8.47 -21.76
C ASP A 29 14.37 7.64 -20.71
N ASN A 30 15.12 7.02 -19.79
CA ASN A 30 14.59 6.51 -18.52
C ASN A 30 14.83 7.57 -17.44
N ASP A 31 14.57 8.83 -17.77
CA ASP A 31 14.11 9.80 -16.76
C ASP A 31 12.76 9.27 -16.30
N GLY A 32 12.75 8.60 -15.14
CA GLY A 32 11.66 7.76 -14.65
C GLY A 32 10.28 8.28 -14.99
N ALA A 33 9.70 7.71 -16.04
CA ALA A 33 8.35 7.97 -16.51
C ALA A 33 7.39 7.85 -15.31
N GLY A 34 6.69 8.95 -15.02
CA GLY A 34 5.69 8.99 -13.95
C GLY A 34 4.45 8.20 -14.33
N LEU A 35 3.53 8.03 -13.37
CA LEU A 35 2.29 7.28 -13.53
C LEU A 35 1.58 7.54 -14.87
N LEU A 36 1.46 8.81 -15.28
CA LEU A 36 0.76 9.19 -16.51
C LEU A 36 1.44 8.63 -17.77
N SER A 37 2.77 8.60 -17.83
CA SER A 37 3.50 8.07 -18.98
C SER A 37 3.37 6.55 -19.09
N HIS A 38 3.31 5.85 -17.95
CA HIS A 38 3.06 4.41 -17.90
C HIS A 38 1.61 4.04 -18.28
N ILE A 39 0.63 4.86 -17.87
CA ILE A 39 -0.75 4.70 -18.37
C ILE A 39 -0.80 4.89 -19.90
N GLU A 40 -0.15 5.94 -20.43
CA GLU A 40 -0.11 6.20 -21.88
C GLU A 40 0.57 5.09 -22.67
N SER A 41 1.68 4.53 -22.16
CA SER A 41 2.40 3.42 -22.79
C SER A 41 1.64 2.09 -22.72
N GLY A 42 0.60 2.03 -21.89
CA GLY A 42 -0.32 0.90 -21.78
C GLY A 42 0.09 -0.16 -20.76
N GLN A 43 1.04 0.13 -19.85
CA GLN A 43 1.41 -0.77 -18.76
C GLN A 43 1.68 0.00 -17.49
N VAL A 44 1.08 -0.41 -16.37
CA VAL A 44 1.31 0.19 -15.04
C VAL A 44 1.59 -0.90 -14.00
N THR A 45 2.45 -0.59 -13.03
CA THR A 45 2.66 -1.42 -11.84
C THR A 45 1.97 -0.77 -10.63
N LEU A 46 0.91 -1.42 -10.14
CA LEU A 46 0.13 -0.94 -9.02
C LEU A 46 0.47 -1.71 -7.74
N GLY A 47 0.67 -0.97 -6.66
CA GLY A 47 0.97 -1.49 -5.35
C GLY A 47 -0.28 -1.66 -4.49
N THR A 48 -0.44 -2.82 -3.86
CA THR A 48 -1.50 -3.08 -2.87
C THR A 48 -1.09 -4.13 -1.84
N LYS A 49 -1.92 -4.34 -0.81
CA LYS A 49 -1.77 -5.42 0.17
C LYS A 49 -2.22 -6.74 -0.43
N PHE A 50 -1.61 -7.85 -0.02
CA PHE A 50 -1.96 -9.18 -0.52
C PHE A 50 -2.71 -10.03 0.52
N ASP A 51 -2.89 -9.49 1.73
CA ASP A 51 -3.33 -10.27 2.88
C ASP A 51 -4.55 -9.70 3.61
N GLN A 52 -5.18 -8.61 3.14
CA GLN A 52 -6.27 -7.92 3.83
C GLN A 52 -7.63 -8.17 3.15
N PRO A 53 -8.49 -9.06 3.70
CA PRO A 53 -9.76 -9.41 3.10
C PRO A 53 -10.66 -8.19 2.87
N GLY A 54 -11.22 -8.06 1.66
CA GLY A 54 -12.09 -6.94 1.28
C GLY A 54 -11.37 -5.63 0.94
N LEU A 55 -10.05 -5.52 1.14
CA LEU A 55 -9.28 -4.30 0.88
C LEU A 55 -8.22 -4.53 -0.20
N GLY A 56 -7.25 -5.38 0.09
CA GLY A 56 -6.23 -5.84 -0.85
C GLY A 56 -5.88 -7.28 -0.54
N MET A 57 -6.31 -8.19 -1.39
CA MET A 57 -6.14 -9.63 -1.20
C MET A 57 -5.65 -10.28 -2.49
N LYS A 58 -4.63 -11.13 -2.35
CA LYS A 58 -4.21 -12.02 -3.45
C LYS A 58 -5.01 -13.32 -3.37
N GLU A 59 -5.79 -13.58 -4.40
CA GLU A 59 -6.63 -14.77 -4.49
C GLU A 59 -5.82 -16.02 -4.85
N ALA A 60 -6.33 -17.18 -4.48
CA ALA A 60 -5.71 -18.47 -4.85
C ALA A 60 -5.63 -18.67 -6.38
N SER A 61 -6.50 -18.02 -7.15
CA SER A 61 -6.45 -17.98 -8.61
C SER A 61 -5.27 -17.18 -9.17
N GLY A 62 -4.57 -16.41 -8.33
CA GLY A 62 -3.49 -15.50 -8.69
C GLY A 62 -3.95 -14.07 -8.98
N GLY A 63 -5.25 -13.81 -9.06
CA GLY A 63 -5.82 -12.47 -9.23
C GLY A 63 -5.81 -11.65 -7.94
N MET A 64 -6.10 -10.35 -8.06
CA MET A 64 -6.25 -9.42 -6.95
C MET A 64 -7.71 -9.04 -6.74
N SER A 65 -8.12 -8.85 -5.49
CA SER A 65 -9.47 -8.41 -5.11
C SER A 65 -9.44 -7.41 -3.95
N GLY A 66 -10.53 -6.67 -3.79
CA GLY A 66 -10.76 -5.75 -2.68
C GLY A 66 -10.95 -4.30 -3.09
N LEU A 67 -11.31 -3.46 -2.12
CA LEU A 67 -11.62 -2.05 -2.33
C LEU A 67 -10.41 -1.26 -2.88
N ASP A 68 -9.22 -1.48 -2.35
CA ASP A 68 -8.01 -0.76 -2.79
C ASP A 68 -7.66 -1.13 -4.23
N VAL A 69 -7.85 -2.41 -4.58
CA VAL A 69 -7.67 -2.95 -5.94
C VAL A 69 -8.64 -2.29 -6.91
N ASP A 70 -9.93 -2.27 -6.57
CA ASP A 70 -10.97 -1.67 -7.40
C ASP A 70 -10.77 -0.14 -7.55
N ILE A 71 -10.38 0.56 -6.49
CA ILE A 71 -10.12 2.01 -6.52
C ILE A 71 -8.90 2.32 -7.40
N ALA A 72 -7.79 1.58 -7.24
CA ALA A 72 -6.59 1.79 -8.05
C ALA A 72 -6.86 1.54 -9.54
N GLN A 73 -7.59 0.47 -9.88
CA GLN A 73 -8.01 0.19 -11.25
C GLN A 73 -8.94 1.26 -11.81
N TYR A 74 -9.92 1.71 -11.02
CA TYR A 74 -10.81 2.80 -11.41
C TYR A 74 -10.01 4.06 -11.74
N VAL A 75 -9.06 4.44 -10.88
CA VAL A 75 -8.25 5.65 -11.05
C VAL A 75 -7.45 5.61 -12.35
N VAL A 76 -6.70 4.52 -12.62
CA VAL A 76 -5.88 4.45 -13.84
C VAL A 76 -6.74 4.40 -15.11
N ASN A 77 -7.86 3.69 -15.10
CA ASN A 77 -8.77 3.62 -16.24
C ASN A 77 -9.46 4.96 -16.49
N HIS A 78 -9.89 5.66 -15.44
CA HIS A 78 -10.48 6.99 -15.56
C HIS A 78 -9.50 8.02 -16.13
N ILE A 79 -8.24 7.96 -15.71
CA ILE A 79 -7.18 8.81 -16.27
C ILE A 79 -6.99 8.51 -17.76
N ALA A 80 -6.90 7.23 -18.13
CA ALA A 80 -6.79 6.81 -19.53
C ALA A 80 -7.96 7.33 -20.38
N ASP A 81 -9.19 7.13 -19.91
CA ASP A 81 -10.42 7.60 -20.58
C ASP A 81 -10.42 9.12 -20.79
N THR A 82 -10.05 9.87 -19.75
CA THR A 82 -9.99 11.35 -19.79
C THR A 82 -8.96 11.86 -20.79
N LYS A 83 -7.88 11.10 -21.00
CA LYS A 83 -6.78 11.43 -21.93
C LYS A 83 -6.98 10.86 -23.33
N GLY A 84 -7.97 10.00 -23.54
CA GLY A 84 -8.17 9.30 -24.80
C GLY A 84 -7.15 8.19 -25.06
N TRP A 85 -6.55 7.65 -24.00
CA TRP A 85 -5.62 6.52 -24.05
C TRP A 85 -6.36 5.19 -23.89
N LYS A 86 -5.72 4.10 -24.29
CA LYS A 86 -6.21 2.75 -24.00
C LYS A 86 -6.05 2.47 -22.50
N HIS A 87 -6.95 1.69 -21.92
CA HIS A 87 -6.76 1.16 -20.56
C HIS A 87 -5.45 0.37 -20.49
N PRO A 88 -4.58 0.66 -19.51
CA PRO A 88 -3.29 0.00 -19.38
C PRO A 88 -3.47 -1.42 -18.83
N ASP A 89 -2.54 -2.30 -19.19
CA ASP A 89 -2.37 -3.58 -18.53
C ASP A 89 -1.78 -3.35 -17.12
N VAL A 90 -2.37 -4.01 -16.11
CA VAL A 90 -1.99 -3.81 -14.70
C VAL A 90 -1.14 -4.98 -14.21
N GLU A 91 0.07 -4.67 -13.77
CA GLU A 91 0.91 -5.57 -12.96
C GLU A 91 0.74 -5.23 -11.47
N TRP A 92 0.56 -6.24 -10.62
CA TRP A 92 0.38 -6.05 -9.18
C TRP A 92 1.63 -6.37 -8.39
N ARG A 93 2.04 -5.44 -7.52
CA ARG A 93 3.16 -5.60 -6.59
C ARG A 93 2.65 -5.59 -5.16
N GLU A 94 3.07 -6.55 -4.36
CA GLU A 94 2.81 -6.52 -2.91
C GLU A 94 3.53 -5.33 -2.28
N THR A 95 2.80 -4.57 -1.46
CA THR A 95 3.36 -3.42 -0.74
C THR A 95 3.21 -3.60 0.77
N PRO A 96 4.14 -4.32 1.44
CA PRO A 96 4.19 -4.40 2.89
C PRO A 96 4.27 -3.01 3.52
N SER A 97 3.69 -2.82 4.70
CA SER A 97 3.47 -1.49 5.28
C SER A 97 4.76 -0.70 5.47
N ALA A 98 5.86 -1.39 5.83
CA ALA A 98 7.19 -0.83 6.03
C ALA A 98 7.97 -0.51 4.74
N GLN A 99 7.50 -0.95 3.57
CA GLN A 99 8.22 -0.84 2.30
C GLN A 99 7.59 0.16 1.32
N ARG A 100 6.38 0.68 1.62
CA ARG A 100 5.59 1.50 0.68
C ARG A 100 6.36 2.69 0.12
N GLU A 101 7.01 3.48 0.99
CA GLU A 101 7.77 4.66 0.59
C GLU A 101 8.95 4.28 -0.31
N SER A 102 9.71 3.25 0.06
CA SER A 102 10.85 2.78 -0.75
C SER A 102 10.42 2.22 -2.11
N LEU A 103 9.31 1.49 -2.18
CA LEU A 103 8.79 0.93 -3.44
C LEU A 103 8.43 2.05 -4.43
N ILE A 104 7.78 3.12 -3.94
CA ILE A 104 7.49 4.31 -4.75
C ILE A 104 8.78 5.03 -5.16
N GLN A 105 9.69 5.28 -4.21
CA GLN A 105 10.93 6.04 -4.46
C GLN A 105 11.85 5.34 -5.46
N ASN A 106 11.90 4.00 -5.41
CA ASN A 106 12.69 3.17 -6.31
C ASN A 106 12.02 2.98 -7.69
N GLY A 107 10.78 3.43 -7.87
CA GLY A 107 10.02 3.21 -9.10
C GLY A 107 9.60 1.75 -9.30
N GLU A 108 9.52 0.96 -8.24
CA GLU A 108 9.00 -0.43 -8.29
C GLU A 108 7.47 -0.45 -8.44
N VAL A 109 6.80 0.66 -8.13
CA VAL A 109 5.36 0.87 -8.30
C VAL A 109 5.09 2.29 -8.75
N ASP A 110 4.08 2.47 -9.58
CA ASP A 110 3.64 3.78 -10.09
C ASP A 110 2.68 4.48 -9.13
N LEU A 111 1.93 3.69 -8.37
CA LEU A 111 0.86 4.10 -7.49
C LEU A 111 0.67 3.04 -6.41
N ILE A 112 0.41 3.44 -5.16
CA ILE A 112 0.04 2.53 -4.07
C ILE A 112 -1.35 2.86 -3.54
N ALA A 113 -2.28 1.89 -3.61
CA ALA A 113 -3.50 1.84 -2.81
C ALA A 113 -3.42 0.60 -1.90
N ALA A 114 -3.11 0.83 -0.62
CA ALA A 114 -2.72 -0.24 0.31
C ALA A 114 -2.99 0.15 1.76
N THR A 115 -4.25 0.47 2.09
CA THR A 115 -4.70 0.99 3.39
C THR A 115 -3.74 2.04 3.93
N TYR A 116 -3.46 3.04 3.09
CA TYR A 116 -2.29 3.89 3.25
C TYR A 116 -2.66 5.20 3.91
N SER A 117 -2.58 5.24 5.24
CA SER A 117 -2.91 6.44 6.00
C SER A 117 -2.01 7.61 5.61
N ILE A 118 -2.64 8.71 5.24
CA ILE A 118 -1.99 9.98 4.98
C ILE A 118 -1.55 10.55 6.33
N ASN A 119 -0.26 10.83 6.48
CA ASN A 119 0.27 11.56 7.61
C ASN A 119 1.46 12.42 7.20
N LYS A 120 1.87 13.32 8.10
CA LYS A 120 2.95 14.29 7.85
C LYS A 120 4.28 13.62 7.49
N SER A 121 4.72 12.65 8.28
CA SER A 121 6.01 11.98 8.05
C SER A 121 6.05 11.26 6.70
N ARG A 122 4.96 10.60 6.30
CA ARG A 122 4.85 9.95 4.98
C ARG A 122 4.86 10.99 3.85
N ALA A 123 4.17 12.12 4.02
CA ALA A 123 4.12 13.20 3.03
C ALA A 123 5.47 13.89 2.79
N GLU A 124 6.47 13.69 3.67
CA GLU A 124 7.85 14.11 3.41
C GLU A 124 8.54 13.23 2.35
N SER A 125 8.12 11.96 2.24
CA SER A 125 8.76 10.95 1.37
C SER A 125 8.00 10.67 0.07
N VAL A 126 6.67 10.84 0.08
CA VAL A 126 5.78 10.57 -1.06
C VAL A 126 4.73 11.67 -1.20
N ASN A 127 4.06 11.75 -2.36
CA ASN A 127 2.86 12.55 -2.52
C ASN A 127 1.60 11.69 -2.26
N PHE A 128 0.48 12.33 -1.95
CA PHE A 128 -0.81 11.65 -1.76
C PHE A 128 -1.91 12.25 -2.63
N GLY A 129 -2.65 11.37 -3.31
CA GLY A 129 -4.03 11.62 -3.73
C GLY A 129 -5.02 11.14 -2.66
N GLY A 130 -6.24 11.69 -2.64
CA GLY A 130 -7.27 11.38 -1.65
C GLY A 130 -7.38 12.44 -0.55
N PRO A 131 -7.90 12.09 0.64
CA PRO A 131 -8.29 10.76 1.08
C PRO A 131 -9.50 10.19 0.33
N TYR A 132 -9.57 8.87 0.21
CA TYR A 132 -10.74 8.16 -0.34
C TYR A 132 -11.56 7.43 0.74
N LEU A 133 -10.97 7.11 1.90
CA LEU A 133 -11.64 6.41 2.99
C LEU A 133 -11.16 6.93 4.34
N LEU A 134 -12.09 7.12 5.29
CA LEU A 134 -11.78 7.38 6.69
C LEU A 134 -12.18 6.17 7.53
N THR A 135 -11.26 5.73 8.39
CA THR A 135 -11.45 4.67 9.39
C THR A 135 -10.72 5.06 10.68
N HIS A 136 -10.65 4.15 11.65
CA HIS A 136 -10.01 4.37 12.94
C HIS A 136 -9.34 3.09 13.44
N GLN A 137 -8.39 3.22 14.35
CA GLN A 137 -7.74 2.07 14.98
C GLN A 137 -8.68 1.36 15.96
N ALA A 138 -8.66 0.03 15.93
CA ALA A 138 -9.42 -0.86 16.80
C ALA A 138 -8.59 -2.09 17.20
N LEU A 139 -9.20 -3.04 17.91
CA LEU A 139 -8.62 -4.32 18.32
C LEU A 139 -9.39 -5.50 17.72
N LEU A 140 -8.68 -6.58 17.42
CA LEU A 140 -9.25 -7.88 17.08
C LEU A 140 -8.83 -8.88 18.16
N THR A 141 -9.81 -9.60 18.70
CA THR A 141 -9.61 -10.62 19.74
C THR A 141 -10.29 -11.90 19.34
N ARG A 142 -9.92 -13.02 19.99
CA ARG A 142 -10.66 -14.28 19.85
C ARG A 142 -12.10 -14.09 20.34
N LYS A 143 -13.05 -14.78 19.70
CA LYS A 143 -14.48 -14.61 19.98
C LYS A 143 -14.84 -14.94 21.43
N ASP A 144 -14.15 -15.91 22.02
CA ASP A 144 -14.32 -16.38 23.40
C ASP A 144 -13.54 -15.54 24.44
N ASP A 145 -12.67 -14.61 24.02
CA ASP A 145 -11.98 -13.73 24.94
C ASP A 145 -12.98 -12.80 25.64
N ALA A 146 -12.97 -12.78 26.97
CA ALA A 146 -13.79 -11.86 27.77
C ALA A 146 -12.97 -10.79 28.49
N GLY A 147 -11.64 -10.82 28.33
CA GLY A 147 -10.70 -10.03 29.11
C GLY A 147 -10.36 -8.68 28.48
N ILE A 148 -10.43 -8.56 27.14
CA ILE A 148 -10.10 -7.34 26.42
C ILE A 148 -11.37 -6.72 25.85
N LYS A 149 -11.77 -5.58 26.41
CA LYS A 149 -12.97 -4.80 26.05
C LYS A 149 -12.64 -3.36 25.72
N GLU A 150 -11.53 -2.84 26.21
CA GLU A 150 -11.03 -1.51 25.91
C GLU A 150 -9.49 -1.48 25.90
N VAL A 151 -8.93 -0.35 25.48
CA VAL A 151 -7.47 -0.15 25.37
C VAL A 151 -6.76 -0.39 26.71
N LYS A 152 -7.40 -0.02 27.83
CA LYS A 152 -6.83 -0.13 29.18
C LYS A 152 -6.57 -1.59 29.59
N ASP A 153 -7.34 -2.54 29.06
CA ASP A 153 -7.18 -3.96 29.38
C ASP A 153 -5.86 -4.56 28.83
N LEU A 154 -5.17 -3.84 27.93
CA LEU A 154 -3.91 -4.27 27.34
C LEU A 154 -2.71 -4.10 28.28
N GLU A 155 -2.80 -3.22 29.29
CA GLU A 155 -1.69 -2.90 30.19
C GLU A 155 -1.38 -4.02 31.21
N HIS A 156 -2.22 -5.07 31.25
CA HIS A 156 -2.13 -6.16 32.22
C HIS A 156 -1.29 -7.35 31.75
N GLY A 157 -0.16 -7.08 31.08
CA GLY A 157 0.75 -8.12 30.57
C GLY A 157 0.21 -8.84 29.33
N LYS A 158 -0.69 -8.21 28.58
CA LYS A 158 -1.22 -8.71 27.31
C LYS A 158 -0.24 -8.47 26.18
N ILE A 159 -0.06 -9.45 25.30
CA ILE A 159 0.75 -9.33 24.10
C ILE A 159 -0.13 -8.81 22.97
N LEU A 160 0.15 -7.60 22.51
CA LEU A 160 -0.56 -6.96 21.40
C LEU A 160 0.23 -7.14 20.12
N CYS A 161 -0.40 -7.66 19.08
CA CYS A 161 0.17 -7.77 17.74
C CYS A 161 -0.12 -6.50 16.92
N SER A 162 0.84 -6.06 16.13
CA SER A 162 0.60 -5.14 15.01
C SER A 162 1.61 -5.39 13.90
N VAL A 163 1.52 -4.62 12.81
CA VAL A 163 2.41 -4.80 11.64
C VAL A 163 3.49 -3.73 11.60
N SER A 164 4.72 -4.17 11.36
CA SER A 164 5.90 -3.31 11.17
C SER A 164 5.64 -2.21 10.14
N GLY A 165 5.95 -0.96 10.49
CA GLY A 165 5.78 0.21 9.61
C GLY A 165 4.33 0.72 9.47
N SER A 166 3.37 0.15 10.20
CA SER A 166 1.99 0.65 10.24
C SER A 166 1.84 1.86 11.18
N THR A 167 0.84 2.72 10.92
CA THR A 167 0.46 3.82 11.83
C THR A 167 -0.04 3.29 13.19
N PRO A 168 -0.84 2.20 13.25
CA PRO A 168 -1.21 1.55 14.51
C PRO A 168 -0.04 1.15 15.40
N ALA A 169 1.01 0.53 14.85
CA ALA A 169 2.17 0.13 15.61
C ALA A 169 2.96 1.33 16.16
N GLN A 170 3.11 2.38 15.35
CA GLN A 170 3.70 3.65 15.78
C GLN A 170 2.88 4.28 16.92
N LYS A 171 1.55 4.29 16.78
CA LYS A 171 0.64 4.87 17.77
C LYS A 171 0.71 4.15 19.12
N VAL A 172 0.79 2.81 19.11
CA VAL A 172 1.00 2.04 20.34
C VAL A 172 2.33 2.41 20.99
N LYS A 173 3.43 2.45 20.23
CA LYS A 173 4.75 2.82 20.78
C LYS A 173 4.77 4.21 21.40
N GLU A 174 4.07 5.17 20.81
CA GLU A 174 4.05 6.56 21.26
C GLU A 174 3.08 6.80 22.43
N SER A 175 1.88 6.20 22.37
CA SER A 175 0.76 6.56 23.23
C SER A 175 0.42 5.49 24.27
N LEU A 176 0.91 4.27 24.12
CA LEU A 176 0.64 3.12 24.99
C LEU A 176 1.96 2.40 25.38
N PRO A 177 2.95 3.10 25.97
CA PRO A 177 4.28 2.54 26.22
C PRO A 177 4.30 1.38 27.23
N GLY A 178 3.22 1.17 28.00
CA GLY A 178 3.05 0.03 28.91
C GLY A 178 2.55 -1.25 28.24
N VAL A 179 2.12 -1.18 26.97
CA VAL A 179 1.61 -2.34 26.24
C VAL A 179 2.75 -3.12 25.60
N GLN A 180 2.74 -4.45 25.78
CA GLN A 180 3.71 -5.32 25.13
C GLN A 180 3.37 -5.49 23.65
N LEU A 181 3.98 -4.66 22.80
CA LEU A 181 3.81 -4.72 21.36
C LEU A 181 4.76 -5.76 20.71
N GLN A 182 4.19 -6.67 19.95
CA GLN A 182 4.91 -7.59 19.07
C GLN A 182 4.56 -7.29 17.62
N GLU A 183 5.57 -6.92 16.83
CA GLU A 183 5.40 -6.60 15.42
C GLU A 183 5.64 -7.83 14.52
N TYR A 184 4.80 -7.98 13.50
CA TYR A 184 4.93 -8.97 12.43
C TYR A 184 4.99 -8.26 11.07
N ASP A 185 5.38 -8.99 10.02
CA ASP A 185 5.50 -8.43 8.67
C ASP A 185 4.14 -8.29 7.95
N THR A 186 3.18 -9.14 8.29
CA THR A 186 1.86 -9.22 7.66
C THR A 186 0.74 -9.31 8.69
N TYR A 187 -0.44 -8.80 8.35
CA TYR A 187 -1.61 -8.88 9.21
C TYR A 187 -2.11 -10.32 9.32
N SER A 188 -2.00 -11.09 8.23
CA SER A 188 -2.32 -12.52 8.23
C SER A 188 -1.47 -13.30 9.25
N SER A 189 -0.20 -12.95 9.43
CA SER A 189 0.66 -13.53 10.47
C SER A 189 0.20 -13.16 11.88
N CYS A 190 -0.22 -11.90 12.10
CA CYS A 190 -0.83 -11.50 13.37
C CYS A 190 -2.13 -12.27 13.68
N VAL A 191 -2.98 -12.46 12.67
CA VAL A 191 -4.24 -13.20 12.81
C VAL A 191 -3.97 -14.67 13.16
N GLU A 192 -2.96 -15.29 12.55
CA GLU A 192 -2.56 -16.65 12.88
C GLU A 192 -1.94 -16.75 14.29
N ALA A 193 -1.09 -15.79 14.68
CA ALA A 193 -0.56 -15.73 16.03
C ALA A 193 -1.69 -15.58 17.07
N LEU A 194 -2.71 -14.77 16.76
CA LEU A 194 -3.88 -14.58 17.62
C LEU A 194 -4.71 -15.86 17.74
N ARG A 195 -4.91 -16.57 16.62
CA ARG A 195 -5.59 -17.87 16.57
C ARG A 195 -4.89 -18.91 17.43
N GLN A 196 -3.56 -18.96 17.39
CA GLN A 196 -2.74 -19.91 18.15
C GLN A 196 -2.57 -19.52 19.62
N GLY A 197 -2.99 -18.31 20.03
CA GLY A 197 -2.81 -17.83 21.39
C GLY A 197 -1.39 -17.34 21.70
N ASN A 198 -0.56 -17.11 20.67
CA ASN A 198 0.78 -16.52 20.83
C ASN A 198 0.71 -15.02 21.12
N VAL A 199 -0.39 -14.37 20.76
CA VAL A 199 -0.74 -12.99 21.11
C VAL A 199 -2.16 -12.94 21.67
N ASP A 200 -2.46 -11.94 22.48
CA ASP A 200 -3.77 -11.76 23.11
C ASP A 200 -4.74 -10.96 22.24
N ALA A 201 -4.22 -10.00 21.47
CA ALA A 201 -5.00 -9.17 20.56
C ALA A 201 -4.15 -8.76 19.35
N LEU A 202 -4.81 -8.33 18.27
CA LEU A 202 -4.21 -7.62 17.13
C LEU A 202 -4.78 -6.20 17.10
N THR A 203 -3.95 -5.19 16.90
CA THR A 203 -4.41 -3.83 16.60
C THR A 203 -4.04 -3.39 15.19
N THR A 204 -5.04 -2.85 14.50
CA THR A 204 -4.92 -2.02 13.31
C THR A 204 -6.25 -1.33 13.05
N ASP A 205 -6.57 -1.03 11.80
CA ASP A 205 -7.67 -0.18 11.43
C ASP A 205 -8.94 -1.03 11.38
N ALA A 206 -10.05 -0.50 11.88
CA ALA A 206 -11.30 -1.24 12.06
C ALA A 206 -11.76 -1.90 10.75
N THR A 207 -11.55 -1.25 9.62
CA THR A 207 -11.88 -1.80 8.29
C THR A 207 -11.09 -3.07 7.96
N ILE A 208 -9.78 -3.12 8.28
CA ILE A 208 -8.95 -4.31 8.11
C ILE A 208 -9.43 -5.42 9.05
N LEU A 209 -9.68 -5.08 10.31
CA LEU A 209 -10.08 -6.05 11.34
C LEU A 209 -11.45 -6.65 11.05
N ASN A 210 -12.40 -5.85 10.58
CA ASN A 210 -13.72 -6.33 10.16
C ASN A 210 -13.62 -7.29 8.97
N GLY A 211 -12.74 -7.02 8.00
CA GLY A 211 -12.45 -7.95 6.90
C GLY A 211 -11.98 -9.32 7.40
N TYR A 212 -11.06 -9.35 8.36
CA TYR A 212 -10.64 -10.61 8.98
C TYR A 212 -11.72 -11.28 9.83
N ALA A 213 -12.50 -10.52 10.58
CA ALA A 213 -13.59 -11.06 11.39
C ALA A 213 -14.66 -11.72 10.51
N GLN A 214 -14.98 -11.14 9.35
CA GLN A 214 -15.90 -11.71 8.37
C GLN A 214 -15.32 -12.93 7.66
N GLN A 215 -14.05 -12.90 7.25
CA GLN A 215 -13.43 -14.07 6.63
C GLN A 215 -13.38 -15.27 7.59
N ASN A 216 -13.36 -15.01 8.91
CA ASN A 216 -13.20 -16.01 9.97
C ASN A 216 -14.42 -16.01 10.91
N GLU A 217 -15.64 -16.05 10.35
CA GLU A 217 -16.87 -15.98 11.13
C GLU A 217 -16.86 -16.93 12.34
N GLY A 218 -17.23 -16.40 13.50
CA GLY A 218 -17.28 -17.14 14.76
C GLY A 218 -15.92 -17.32 15.47
N SER A 219 -14.80 -17.00 14.83
CA SER A 219 -13.47 -17.17 15.44
C SER A 219 -12.97 -15.90 16.15
N PHE A 220 -13.29 -14.73 15.60
CA PHE A 220 -12.83 -13.44 16.11
C PHE A 220 -13.97 -12.45 16.33
N LYS A 221 -13.66 -11.37 17.04
CA LYS A 221 -14.51 -10.19 17.18
C LYS A 221 -13.66 -8.91 17.17
N VAL A 222 -14.24 -7.84 16.67
CA VAL A 222 -13.65 -6.50 16.74
C VAL A 222 -14.08 -5.84 18.05
N VAL A 223 -13.14 -5.17 18.70
CA VAL A 223 -13.33 -4.36 19.91
C VAL A 223 -12.89 -2.95 19.57
N GLU A 224 -13.85 -2.03 19.60
CA GLU A 224 -13.62 -0.63 19.25
C GLU A 224 -12.73 0.06 20.28
N MET A 225 -11.83 0.93 19.80
CA MET A 225 -11.00 1.76 20.65
C MET A 225 -11.58 3.17 20.68
N PHE A 226 -11.99 3.61 21.86
CA PHE A 226 -12.51 4.96 22.08
C PHE A 226 -11.64 5.75 23.04
N LYS A 227 -11.68 7.08 22.90
CA LYS A 227 -11.21 8.02 23.91
C LYS A 227 -12.25 8.17 25.02
N GLU A 228 -11.89 8.88 26.09
CA GLU A 228 -12.80 9.12 27.21
C GLU A 228 -14.10 9.84 26.80
N ASP A 229 -14.02 10.71 25.78
CA ASP A 229 -15.15 11.43 25.20
C ASP A 229 -15.99 10.61 24.20
N GLN A 230 -15.74 9.29 24.12
CA GLN A 230 -16.42 8.35 23.20
C GLN A 230 -16.17 8.60 21.71
N THR A 231 -15.20 9.44 21.36
CA THR A 231 -14.73 9.54 19.96
C THR A 231 -13.76 8.40 19.62
N PRO A 232 -13.63 8.01 18.34
CA PRO A 232 -12.63 7.04 17.91
C PRO A 232 -11.22 7.39 18.39
N TYR A 233 -10.42 6.37 18.73
CA TYR A 233 -9.09 6.57 19.29
C TYR A 233 -8.12 7.27 18.31
N THR A 234 -8.23 6.97 17.02
CA THR A 234 -7.51 7.64 15.93
C THR A 234 -8.44 7.94 14.77
N ASP A 235 -7.99 8.84 13.88
CA ASP A 235 -8.55 9.00 12.54
C ASP A 235 -7.47 8.53 11.54
N GLU A 236 -7.81 7.55 10.71
CA GLU A 236 -6.93 6.99 9.68
C GLU A 236 -7.51 7.33 8.29
N TYR A 237 -6.94 8.35 7.66
CA TYR A 237 -7.35 8.82 6.34
C TYR A 237 -6.57 8.09 5.26
N TYR A 238 -7.18 7.14 4.55
CA TYR A 238 -6.50 6.42 3.48
C TYR A 238 -6.40 7.26 2.22
N GLY A 239 -5.18 7.29 1.67
CA GLY A 239 -4.85 7.93 0.41
C GLY A 239 -4.17 6.98 -0.57
N ILE A 240 -3.95 7.52 -1.76
CA ILE A 240 -3.17 6.89 -2.82
C ILE A 240 -1.77 7.47 -2.78
N GLY A 241 -0.77 6.63 -2.52
CA GLY A 241 0.64 7.02 -2.51
C GLY A 241 1.18 7.16 -3.92
N LEU A 242 1.89 8.26 -4.18
CA LEU A 242 2.48 8.61 -5.47
C LEU A 242 3.92 9.06 -5.30
N LYS A 243 4.68 9.03 -6.39
CA LYS A 243 6.04 9.59 -6.41
C LYS A 243 6.01 11.04 -5.93
N LYS A 244 6.96 11.38 -5.06
CA LYS A 244 7.08 12.72 -4.50
C LYS A 244 7.20 13.75 -5.63
N ASP A 245 6.54 14.89 -5.46
CA ASP A 245 6.55 16.04 -6.37
C ASP A 245 5.92 15.80 -7.76
N ASP A 246 5.27 14.65 -8.01
CA ASP A 246 4.47 14.41 -9.21
C ASP A 246 3.09 15.09 -9.12
N ALA A 247 3.09 16.41 -9.31
CA ALA A 247 1.88 17.23 -9.19
C ALA A 247 0.82 16.89 -10.26
N GLU A 248 1.24 16.51 -11.46
CA GLU A 248 0.31 16.17 -12.54
C GLU A 248 -0.41 14.84 -12.27
N ALA A 249 0.31 13.80 -11.87
CA ALA A 249 -0.31 12.54 -11.45
C ALA A 249 -1.20 12.76 -10.23
N THR A 250 -0.74 13.52 -9.23
CA THR A 250 -1.54 13.82 -8.02
C THR A 250 -2.86 14.51 -8.37
N LYS A 251 -2.84 15.48 -9.29
CA LYS A 251 -4.05 16.15 -9.76
C LYS A 251 -4.98 15.18 -10.48
N ALA A 252 -4.47 14.38 -11.41
CA ALA A 252 -5.26 13.41 -12.17
C ALA A 252 -5.91 12.35 -11.27
N VAL A 253 -5.18 11.87 -10.26
CA VAL A 253 -5.70 10.94 -9.24
C VAL A 253 -6.81 11.59 -8.41
N ASN A 254 -6.64 12.83 -7.97
CA ASN A 254 -7.69 13.54 -7.21
C ASN A 254 -8.93 13.82 -8.07
N GLU A 255 -8.78 14.13 -9.36
CA GLU A 255 -9.91 14.27 -10.29
C GLU A 255 -10.67 12.94 -10.43
N ALA A 256 -9.96 11.83 -10.60
CA ALA A 256 -10.56 10.49 -10.66
C ALA A 256 -11.31 10.13 -9.37
N LEU A 257 -10.70 10.37 -8.19
CA LEU A 257 -11.35 10.11 -6.90
C LEU A 257 -12.59 10.99 -6.68
N ASN A 258 -12.56 12.25 -7.11
CA ASN A 258 -13.73 13.13 -7.08
C ASN A 258 -14.86 12.61 -7.98
N GLN A 259 -14.53 12.10 -9.17
CA GLN A 259 -15.52 11.47 -10.05
C GLN A 259 -16.07 10.16 -9.44
N LEU A 260 -15.20 9.34 -8.84
CA LEU A 260 -15.60 8.09 -8.17
C LEU A 260 -16.62 8.37 -7.05
N ASN A 261 -16.38 9.41 -6.24
CA ASN A 261 -17.26 9.79 -5.16
C ASN A 261 -18.56 10.43 -5.67
N SER A 262 -18.48 11.42 -6.56
CA SER A 262 -19.65 12.17 -7.05
C SER A 262 -20.61 11.37 -7.93
N SER A 263 -20.13 10.30 -8.58
CA SER A 263 -20.97 9.38 -9.37
C SER A 263 -21.71 8.34 -8.51
N GLY A 264 -21.41 8.23 -7.22
CA GLY A 264 -21.91 7.18 -6.32
C GLY A 264 -21.25 5.81 -6.56
N GLU A 265 -20.24 5.72 -7.42
CA GLU A 265 -19.52 4.47 -7.67
C GLU A 265 -18.69 4.04 -6.46
N PHE A 266 -18.13 4.98 -5.71
CA PHE A 266 -17.43 4.69 -4.45
C PHE A 266 -18.28 3.85 -3.49
N GLU A 267 -19.54 4.24 -3.27
CA GLU A 267 -20.46 3.53 -2.37
C GLU A 267 -20.75 2.12 -2.86
N LYS A 268 -20.82 1.90 -4.17
CA LYS A 268 -20.98 0.57 -4.75
C LYS A 268 -19.76 -0.29 -4.53
N LEU A 269 -18.55 0.27 -4.71
CA LEU A 269 -17.30 -0.45 -4.45
C LEU A 269 -17.14 -0.81 -2.97
N VAL A 270 -17.46 0.12 -2.07
CA VAL A 270 -17.47 -0.13 -0.62
C VAL A 270 -18.44 -1.27 -0.30
N LYS A 271 -19.68 -1.20 -0.79
CA LYS A 271 -20.67 -2.26 -0.55
C LYS A 271 -20.25 -3.60 -1.14
N LYS A 272 -19.69 -3.60 -2.35
CA LYS A 272 -19.19 -4.81 -3.04
C LYS A 272 -18.12 -5.52 -2.22
N ASN A 273 -17.15 -4.76 -1.69
CA ASN A 273 -15.94 -5.32 -1.11
C ASN A 273 -16.01 -5.51 0.40
N LEU A 274 -16.74 -4.64 1.12
CA LEU A 274 -16.81 -4.67 2.57
C LEU A 274 -18.15 -5.17 3.09
N GLY A 275 -19.23 -5.15 2.30
CA GLY A 275 -20.56 -5.59 2.76
C GLY A 275 -20.95 -4.96 4.09
N ASP A 276 -21.26 -5.79 5.09
CA ASP A 276 -21.61 -5.36 6.45
C ASP A 276 -20.43 -4.78 7.24
N ALA A 277 -19.18 -4.97 6.79
CA ALA A 277 -17.96 -4.40 7.38
C ALA A 277 -17.76 -2.93 7.01
N ALA A 278 -18.62 -2.38 6.16
CA ALA A 278 -18.66 -0.95 5.88
C ALA A 278 -19.12 -0.13 7.11
N ALA A 279 -19.62 -0.75 8.17
CA ALA A 279 -19.95 -0.06 9.41
C ALA A 279 -18.70 0.63 9.99
N GLY A 280 -18.75 1.96 10.11
CA GLY A 280 -17.61 2.79 10.56
C GLY A 280 -16.72 3.33 9.43
N VAL A 281 -16.97 2.95 8.17
CA VAL A 281 -16.33 3.56 7.00
C VAL A 281 -17.06 4.84 6.65
N ALA A 282 -16.35 5.97 6.66
CA ALA A 282 -16.88 7.24 6.19
C ALA A 282 -16.22 7.64 4.86
N THR A 283 -17.01 8.24 3.96
CA THR A 283 -16.49 8.92 2.78
C THR A 283 -15.65 10.11 3.24
N ALA A 284 -14.39 10.17 2.83
CA ALA A 284 -13.59 11.36 2.98
C ALA A 284 -13.73 12.26 1.74
N LYS A 285 -13.34 13.54 1.84
CA LYS A 285 -13.37 14.47 0.71
C LYS A 285 -12.04 14.40 -0.04
N PRO A 286 -11.98 13.85 -1.27
CA PRO A 286 -10.71 13.77 -2.01
C PRO A 286 -10.12 15.16 -2.27
N GLY A 287 -8.81 15.30 -2.10
CA GLY A 287 -8.06 16.54 -2.22
C GLY A 287 -8.06 17.43 -0.97
N ASP A 288 -8.83 17.10 0.07
CA ASP A 288 -8.79 17.82 1.34
C ASP A 288 -7.79 17.18 2.30
N LEU A 289 -6.59 17.76 2.39
CA LEU A 289 -5.51 17.32 3.28
C LEU A 289 -5.34 18.23 4.52
N THR A 290 -6.36 19.04 4.86
CA THR A 290 -6.28 20.00 5.96
C THR A 290 -6.11 19.37 7.35
N PHE A 291 -6.34 18.05 7.46
CA PHE A 291 -6.12 17.28 8.67
C PHE A 291 -4.64 16.96 8.94
N ILE A 292 -3.74 17.13 7.97
CA ILE A 292 -2.30 16.97 8.19
C ILE A 292 -1.81 18.17 9.01
N LYS A 293 -1.33 17.91 10.23
CA LYS A 293 -0.76 18.90 11.17
C LYS A 293 0.74 18.74 11.29
#